data_AF-A0A3D4Q8E1-F1
#
_entry.id   AF-A0A3D4Q8E1-F1
#
_cell.length_a   1.000
_cell.length_b   1.000
_cell.length_c   1.000
_cell.angle_alpha   90.00
_cell.angle_beta   90.00
_cell.angle_gamma   90.00
#
_symmetry.space_group_name_H-M   'P 1'
#
loop_
_entity.id
_entity.type
_entity.pdbx_description
1 polymer ?
#
loop_
_entity_poly.entity_id
_entity_poly.type
_entity_poly.pdbx_seq_one_letter_code
_entity_poly.pdbx_strand_id
1 'polypeptide(L)'
;MSSDSEGSNGIFATNQGTVYSEKNSITTTKGNSRGLDATYGGTIIANDMTIQTAGDHSASLATDRGGGNISVTNSTLHTSGSGSPLLYSTGAIEVSGVTGTAEGSQIAGMEGLNHILIYDSDLSSTITDKTASDPVANGVIIYQSTSGDADTSTGESAQFQAVNSSLHSKIESGAMFYVTNTTANILLSNTTLDFDSAKAKLLQIEGNDANNWGHAGSNGAQVTFTGRNETLTGDISVDSISSLDLYLLDGTTYTGQIQSIANAGSQSANGGGTADQDTSGAAQSSGTAAASNDANTATAETTNAEDTAAPITVNIDANSTWVVTGDTTLFALNAEDGAKIVDESGKTVSIVADGSTVVKGDSNITITVTGTYSQNVSTSDANDLSDTTIDRSSFDQYYGTTTAFSTSGTSTKIEDSTEAAEETSDAAQLVPSEEEDTNTSTQQSAMPWIMVGAVVL
;
A
#
# COMPACT_ATOMS: atom_id res chain seq x y z
N MET A 1 23.66 9.36 9.71
CA MET A 1 23.17 9.04 11.07
C MET A 1 23.04 7.54 11.19
N SER A 2 23.42 6.95 12.33
CA SER A 2 23.32 5.50 12.55
C SER A 2 22.75 5.19 13.93
N SER A 3 21.98 4.12 14.03
CA SER A 3 21.36 3.64 15.26
C SER A 3 21.42 2.13 15.37
N ASP A 4 21.75 1.62 16.55
CA ASP A 4 21.96 0.18 16.83
C ASP A 4 21.26 -0.32 18.11
N SER A 5 20.29 0.44 18.60
CA SER A 5 19.42 0.09 19.71
C SER A 5 17.96 -0.04 19.29
N GLU A 6 17.21 -0.90 19.98
CA GLU A 6 15.77 -1.10 19.74
C GLU A 6 14.98 0.22 19.85
N GLY A 7 13.98 0.42 19.00
CA GLY A 7 13.10 1.59 19.06
C GLY A 7 13.74 2.92 18.62
N SER A 8 14.97 2.90 18.11
CA SER A 8 15.77 4.10 17.92
C SER A 8 15.76 4.56 16.46
N ASN A 9 14.74 5.36 16.13
CA ASN A 9 14.50 5.92 14.80
C ASN A 9 15.62 6.86 14.33
N GLY A 10 15.81 6.99 13.01
CA GLY A 10 16.80 7.89 12.42
C GLY A 10 16.44 9.37 12.57
N ILE A 11 15.29 9.77 12.04
CA ILE A 11 14.69 11.09 12.25
C ILE A 11 13.26 10.89 12.78
N PHE A 12 12.90 11.65 13.81
CA PHE A 12 11.59 11.59 14.42
C PHE A 12 10.94 12.98 14.51
N ALA A 13 9.69 13.08 14.06
CA ALA A 13 8.86 14.28 14.23
C ALA A 13 7.57 13.94 14.97
N THR A 14 7.12 14.82 15.86
CA THR A 14 5.90 14.58 16.63
C THR A 14 5.14 15.87 16.92
N ASN A 15 3.83 15.76 17.13
CA ASN A 15 2.94 16.90 17.35
C ASN A 15 3.07 17.93 16.20
N GLN A 16 3.17 19.22 16.50
CA GLN A 16 3.36 20.26 15.48
C GLN A 16 4.83 20.42 15.05
N GLY A 17 5.70 19.49 15.41
CA GLY A 17 7.12 19.52 15.03
C GLY A 17 7.29 19.28 13.54
N THR A 18 8.11 20.13 12.89
CA THR A 18 8.51 19.95 11.49
C THR A 18 10.02 19.74 11.42
N VAL A 19 10.46 18.71 10.69
CA VAL A 19 11.88 18.44 10.42
C VAL A 19 12.14 18.49 8.93
N TYR A 20 13.16 19.24 8.53
CA TYR A 20 13.67 19.26 7.17
C TYR A 20 15.01 18.52 7.09
N SER A 21 15.16 17.67 6.08
CA SER A 21 16.41 16.91 5.86
C SER A 21 16.76 16.82 4.39
N GLU A 22 17.96 17.23 4.03
CA GLU A 22 18.46 17.14 2.65
C GLU A 22 19.83 16.43 2.65
N LYS A 23 20.09 15.55 1.68
CA LYS A 23 21.43 14.95 1.44
C LYS A 23 21.97 14.16 2.63
N ASN A 24 21.11 13.43 3.33
CA ASN A 24 21.49 12.67 4.53
C ASN A 24 21.34 11.16 4.33
N SER A 25 22.26 10.41 4.93
CA SER A 25 22.16 8.95 5.02
C SER A 25 21.73 8.50 6.43
N ILE A 26 20.82 7.54 6.52
CA ILE A 26 20.32 6.94 7.76
C ILE A 26 20.54 5.43 7.70
N THR A 27 21.07 4.86 8.78
CA THR A 27 21.16 3.41 8.95
C THR A 27 20.64 3.01 10.34
N THR A 28 19.63 2.15 10.41
CA THR A 28 19.16 1.56 11.67
C THR A 28 19.26 0.04 11.62
N THR A 29 19.61 -0.60 12.75
CA THR A 29 19.94 -2.05 12.75
C THR A 29 19.15 -2.92 13.72
N LYS A 30 18.35 -2.33 14.63
CA LYS A 30 17.51 -3.07 15.59
C LYS A 30 16.03 -2.88 15.29
N GLY A 31 15.20 -3.70 15.91
CA GLY A 31 13.77 -3.70 15.66
C GLY A 31 13.13 -2.38 16.07
N ASN A 32 11.93 -2.13 15.53
CA ASN A 32 11.15 -0.93 15.80
C ASN A 32 11.92 0.38 15.57
N SER A 33 12.92 0.38 14.69
CA SER A 33 13.85 1.49 14.48
C SER A 33 13.74 1.99 13.06
N ARG A 34 12.73 2.82 12.80
CA ARG A 34 12.39 3.34 11.47
C ARG A 34 13.42 4.34 10.95
N GLY A 35 13.44 4.54 9.64
CA GLY A 35 14.28 5.56 9.01
C GLY A 35 13.81 6.97 9.36
N LEU A 36 12.65 7.36 8.80
CA LEU A 36 11.87 8.54 9.18
C LEU A 36 10.59 8.07 9.87
N ASP A 37 10.27 8.66 11.02
CA ASP A 37 9.05 8.37 11.78
C ASP A 37 8.34 9.66 12.21
N ALA A 38 7.11 9.85 11.74
CA ALA A 38 6.28 11.00 12.08
C ALA A 38 5.01 10.55 12.82
N THR A 39 4.73 11.19 13.96
CA THR A 39 3.63 10.79 14.86
C THR A 39 2.78 11.99 15.30
N TYR A 40 1.53 11.76 15.69
CA TYR A 40 0.64 12.79 16.27
C TYR A 40 0.58 14.10 15.45
N GLY A 41 0.63 14.03 14.12
CA GLY A 41 0.62 15.20 13.22
C GLY A 41 2.00 15.81 12.91
N GLY A 42 3.09 15.19 13.39
CA GLY A 42 4.46 15.60 13.08
C GLY A 42 4.73 15.61 11.57
N THR A 43 5.60 16.50 11.09
CA THR A 43 5.90 16.63 9.66
C THR A 43 7.38 16.45 9.39
N ILE A 44 7.73 15.61 8.40
CA ILE A 44 9.08 15.45 7.88
C ILE A 44 9.06 15.74 6.38
N ILE A 45 9.88 16.70 5.94
CA ILE A 45 10.10 16.96 4.52
C ILE A 45 11.56 16.68 4.20
N ALA A 46 11.81 15.80 3.24
CA ALA A 46 13.16 15.41 2.89
C ALA A 46 13.42 15.28 1.39
N ASN A 47 14.68 15.43 1.01
CA ASN A 47 15.17 15.28 -0.37
C ASN A 47 16.56 14.63 -0.37
N ASP A 48 16.86 13.81 -1.37
CA ASP A 48 18.19 13.20 -1.55
C ASP A 48 18.64 12.43 -0.29
N MET A 49 17.79 11.50 0.15
CA MET A 49 18.03 10.67 1.32
C MET A 49 18.53 9.29 0.90
N THR A 50 19.44 8.70 1.69
CA THR A 50 19.75 7.27 1.59
C THR A 50 19.38 6.61 2.91
N ILE A 51 18.33 5.77 2.92
CA ILE A 51 17.79 5.18 4.16
C ILE A 51 17.92 3.65 4.09
N GLN A 52 18.52 3.07 5.11
CA GLN A 52 18.67 1.62 5.28
C GLN A 52 18.18 1.22 6.67
N THR A 53 17.22 0.31 6.76
CA THR A 53 16.72 -0.23 8.03
C THR A 53 16.78 -1.76 8.02
N ALA A 54 17.35 -2.36 9.06
CA ALA A 54 17.59 -3.81 9.06
C ALA A 54 16.80 -4.61 10.11
N GLY A 55 16.27 -3.95 11.14
CA GLY A 55 15.50 -4.64 12.19
C GLY A 55 14.03 -4.85 11.81
N ASP A 56 13.38 -5.81 12.45
CA ASP A 56 11.95 -6.07 12.22
C ASP A 56 11.09 -4.85 12.57
N HIS A 57 9.94 -4.71 11.93
CA HIS A 57 8.98 -3.61 12.13
C HIS A 57 9.61 -2.22 11.95
N SER A 58 10.55 -2.09 11.02
CA SER A 58 11.34 -0.87 10.81
C SER A 58 11.22 -0.39 9.38
N ALA A 59 10.08 0.21 9.03
CA ALA A 59 9.90 0.80 7.70
C ALA A 59 10.92 1.93 7.44
N SER A 60 11.23 2.16 6.16
CA SER A 60 12.08 3.30 5.77
C SER A 60 11.37 4.62 6.08
N LEU A 61 10.13 4.75 5.64
CA LEU A 61 9.24 5.88 5.93
C LEU A 61 8.03 5.37 6.70
N ALA A 62 7.79 5.92 7.89
CA ALA A 62 6.69 5.51 8.74
C ALA A 62 5.91 6.71 9.29
N THR A 63 4.58 6.63 9.25
CA THR A 63 3.73 7.42 10.14
C THR A 63 3.07 6.49 11.13
N ASP A 64 2.96 6.89 12.40
CA ASP A 64 2.46 6.02 13.48
C ASP A 64 1.71 6.84 14.54
N ARG A 65 0.89 6.17 15.38
CA ARG A 65 0.23 6.73 16.57
C ARG A 65 -0.43 8.10 16.32
N GLY A 66 -1.60 8.09 15.72
CA GLY A 66 -2.38 9.29 15.40
C GLY A 66 -1.85 10.04 14.17
N GLY A 67 -1.23 9.32 13.24
CA GLY A 67 -0.78 9.84 11.95
C GLY A 67 0.42 10.77 12.01
N GLY A 68 0.61 11.58 10.98
CA GLY A 68 1.82 12.36 10.72
C GLY A 68 1.97 12.57 9.22
N ASN A 69 2.92 13.39 8.80
CA ASN A 69 3.12 13.77 7.40
C ASN A 69 4.58 13.55 7.02
N ILE A 70 4.83 12.80 5.95
CA ILE A 70 6.16 12.58 5.40
C ILE A 70 6.13 12.85 3.91
N SER A 71 6.96 13.78 3.43
CA SER A 71 7.15 14.02 2.00
C SER A 71 8.63 13.84 1.65
N VAL A 72 8.97 12.89 0.77
CA VAL A 72 10.35 12.51 0.45
C VAL A 72 10.58 12.50 -1.06
N THR A 73 11.66 13.14 -1.51
CA THR A 73 11.98 13.25 -2.94
C THR A 73 13.39 12.75 -3.26
N ASN A 74 13.61 12.27 -4.49
CA ASN A 74 14.93 11.96 -5.06
C ASN A 74 15.78 11.06 -4.15
N SER A 75 15.17 10.05 -3.52
CA SER A 75 15.80 9.29 -2.43
C SER A 75 15.93 7.80 -2.76
N THR A 76 16.83 7.13 -2.04
CA THR A 76 17.00 5.67 -2.10
C THR A 76 16.65 5.04 -0.75
N LEU A 77 15.73 4.08 -0.76
CA LEU A 77 15.21 3.40 0.43
C LEU A 77 15.52 1.91 0.39
N HIS A 78 15.89 1.33 1.53
CA HIS A 78 16.13 -0.10 1.65
C HIS A 78 15.71 -0.60 3.03
N THR A 79 14.96 -1.69 3.06
CA THR A 79 14.57 -2.37 4.31
C THR A 79 14.89 -3.85 4.21
N SER A 80 15.28 -4.48 5.32
CA SER A 80 15.53 -5.94 5.37
C SER A 80 14.89 -6.69 6.53
N GLY A 81 14.23 -5.98 7.44
CA GLY A 81 13.51 -6.62 8.56
C GLY A 81 12.19 -7.25 8.13
N SER A 82 11.72 -8.23 8.89
CA SER A 82 10.34 -8.74 8.75
C SER A 82 9.33 -7.64 9.07
N GLY A 83 8.19 -7.62 8.37
CA GLY A 83 7.15 -6.60 8.57
C GLY A 83 7.66 -5.15 8.42
N SER A 84 8.63 -4.94 7.54
CA SER A 84 9.30 -3.64 7.35
C SER A 84 9.13 -3.16 5.91
N PRO A 85 7.93 -2.66 5.54
CA PRO A 85 7.73 -2.15 4.19
C PRO A 85 8.59 -0.91 3.93
N LEU A 86 8.72 -0.49 2.66
CA LEU A 86 9.36 0.80 2.37
C LEU A 86 8.54 1.95 2.98
N LEU A 87 7.22 1.90 2.77
CA LEU A 87 6.25 2.92 3.20
C LEU A 87 5.24 2.29 4.17
N TYR A 88 5.17 2.78 5.41
CA TYR A 88 4.15 2.36 6.38
C TYR A 88 3.34 3.58 6.83
N SER A 89 2.07 3.68 6.44
CA SER A 89 1.26 4.87 6.70
C SER A 89 0.13 4.61 7.70
N THR A 90 0.07 5.41 8.76
CA THR A 90 -1.12 5.67 9.60
C THR A 90 -1.56 7.14 9.51
N GLY A 91 -1.01 7.87 8.52
CA GLY A 91 -1.18 9.30 8.25
C GLY A 91 -0.95 9.61 6.77
N ALA A 92 0.02 10.47 6.48
CA ALA A 92 0.30 10.97 5.13
C ALA A 92 1.74 10.65 4.73
N ILE A 93 1.94 9.90 3.64
CA ILE A 93 3.25 9.67 3.03
C ILE A 93 3.21 9.98 1.54
N GLU A 94 4.13 10.83 1.09
CA GLU A 94 4.27 11.23 -0.31
C GLU A 94 5.72 11.01 -0.76
N VAL A 95 5.91 10.32 -1.88
CA VAL A 95 7.23 10.07 -2.46
C VAL A 95 7.28 10.45 -3.94
N SER A 96 8.37 11.09 -4.35
CA SER A 96 8.61 11.43 -5.77
C SER A 96 10.06 11.21 -6.17
N GLY A 97 10.32 10.58 -7.32
CA GLY A 97 11.69 10.29 -7.74
C GLY A 97 12.42 9.33 -6.81
N VAL A 98 11.70 8.44 -6.13
CA VAL A 98 12.27 7.52 -5.14
C VAL A 98 12.55 6.16 -5.76
N THR A 99 13.71 5.60 -5.42
CA THR A 99 14.06 4.21 -5.70
C THR A 99 14.09 3.42 -4.41
N GLY A 100 13.63 2.17 -4.38
CA GLY A 100 13.82 1.39 -3.16
C GLY A 100 13.47 -0.08 -3.25
N THR A 101 14.01 -0.84 -2.29
CA THR A 101 13.79 -2.28 -2.17
C THR A 101 13.48 -2.67 -0.73
N ALA A 102 12.31 -3.29 -0.52
CA ALA A 102 12.01 -4.03 0.71
C ALA A 102 12.37 -5.51 0.54
N GLU A 103 13.31 -6.01 1.35
CA GLU A 103 13.66 -7.41 1.37
C GLU A 103 12.70 -8.20 2.26
N GLY A 104 11.94 -9.13 1.69
CA GLY A 104 11.01 -9.98 2.44
C GLY A 104 9.81 -9.26 3.07
N SER A 105 9.54 -8.01 2.68
CA SER A 105 8.42 -7.19 3.15
C SER A 105 7.75 -6.44 2.00
N GLN A 106 6.56 -5.86 2.24
CA GLN A 106 5.76 -5.16 1.23
C GLN A 106 6.46 -3.91 0.68
N ILE A 107 6.00 -3.44 -0.47
CA ILE A 107 6.32 -2.08 -0.93
C ILE A 107 5.71 -1.07 0.04
N ALA A 108 4.41 -1.25 0.33
CA ALA A 108 3.66 -0.34 1.18
C ALA A 108 2.64 -1.05 2.06
N GLY A 109 2.47 -0.56 3.27
CA GLY A 109 1.34 -0.87 4.15
C GLY A 109 0.63 0.42 4.55
N MET A 110 -0.69 0.46 4.41
CA MET A 110 -1.51 1.61 4.76
C MET A 110 -2.62 1.20 5.70
N GLU A 111 -2.66 1.82 6.86
CA GLU A 111 -3.69 1.60 7.86
C GLU A 111 -4.66 2.79 7.91
N GLY A 112 -5.96 2.51 8.00
CA GLY A 112 -7.04 3.49 8.14
C GLY A 112 -7.36 4.28 6.88
N LEU A 113 -7.86 5.50 7.06
CA LEU A 113 -8.38 6.35 5.97
C LEU A 113 -7.33 7.33 5.45
N ASN A 114 -6.09 6.86 5.47
CA ASN A 114 -4.86 7.62 5.29
C ASN A 114 -4.41 7.64 3.83
N HIS A 115 -3.33 8.36 3.53
CA HIS A 115 -2.83 8.44 2.15
C HIS A 115 -1.40 7.94 1.98
N ILE A 116 -1.14 7.36 0.80
CA ILE A 116 0.18 7.12 0.23
C ILE A 116 0.13 7.56 -1.23
N LEU A 117 0.99 8.51 -1.58
CA LEU A 117 1.10 9.07 -2.91
C LEU A 117 2.51 8.79 -3.47
N ILE A 118 2.59 8.07 -4.59
CA ILE A 118 3.84 7.63 -5.22
C ILE A 118 3.92 8.22 -6.63
N TYR A 119 4.94 9.03 -6.89
CA TYR A 119 5.13 9.71 -8.18
C TYR A 119 6.52 9.42 -8.73
N ASP A 120 6.64 9.18 -10.04
CA ASP A 120 7.93 9.06 -10.74
C ASP A 120 8.95 8.14 -10.01
N SER A 121 8.49 7.04 -9.42
CA SER A 121 9.28 6.21 -8.49
C SER A 121 9.38 4.76 -8.95
N ASP A 122 10.43 4.07 -8.53
CA ASP A 122 10.69 2.65 -8.81
C ASP A 122 10.88 1.90 -7.49
N LEU A 123 9.84 1.20 -7.06
CA LEU A 123 9.78 0.55 -5.75
C LEU A 123 9.61 -0.96 -5.91
N SER A 124 10.44 -1.71 -5.20
CA SER A 124 10.53 -3.16 -5.30
C SER A 124 10.31 -3.85 -3.96
N SER A 125 9.69 -5.01 -4.00
CA SER A 125 9.59 -5.96 -2.90
C SER A 125 10.11 -7.33 -3.35
N THR A 126 10.91 -7.98 -2.50
CA THR A 126 11.35 -9.37 -2.71
C THR A 126 10.53 -10.38 -1.91
N ILE A 127 9.39 -9.97 -1.34
CA ILE A 127 8.51 -10.87 -0.60
C ILE A 127 7.97 -11.99 -1.49
N THR A 128 8.03 -13.24 -1.03
CA THR A 128 7.48 -14.41 -1.75
C THR A 128 6.35 -15.10 -0.99
N ASP A 129 6.34 -14.96 0.34
CA ASP A 129 5.37 -15.55 1.27
C ASP A 129 4.92 -14.47 2.29
N LYS A 130 3.94 -14.77 3.13
CA LYS A 130 3.43 -13.87 4.18
C LYS A 130 4.58 -13.39 5.06
N THR A 131 4.56 -12.10 5.40
CA THR A 131 5.51 -11.48 6.33
C THR A 131 4.76 -10.98 7.57
N ALA A 132 5.43 -10.98 8.72
CA ALA A 132 4.86 -10.57 10.00
C ALA A 132 3.45 -11.14 10.27
N SER A 133 2.46 -10.26 10.38
CA SER A 133 1.07 -10.56 10.71
C SER A 133 0.16 -10.58 9.48
N ASP A 134 0.70 -10.60 8.27
CA ASP A 134 -0.16 -10.54 7.10
C ASP A 134 -0.89 -11.87 6.84
N PRO A 135 -2.21 -11.85 6.56
CA PRO A 135 -2.97 -13.06 6.27
C PRO A 135 -2.64 -13.64 4.89
N VAL A 136 -2.07 -12.84 3.99
CA VAL A 136 -1.72 -13.22 2.61
C VAL A 136 -0.38 -12.59 2.21
N ALA A 137 0.38 -13.24 1.33
CA ALA A 137 1.53 -12.60 0.71
C ALA A 137 1.00 -11.45 -0.16
N ASN A 138 1.58 -10.25 -0.03
CA ASN A 138 1.11 -9.10 -0.78
C ASN A 138 2.21 -8.09 -1.12
N GLY A 139 2.02 -7.37 -2.22
CA GLY A 139 2.90 -6.25 -2.60
C GLY A 139 2.54 -4.96 -1.86
N VAL A 140 1.24 -4.73 -1.70
CA VAL A 140 0.64 -3.60 -0.97
C VAL A 140 -0.53 -4.12 -0.13
N ILE A 141 -0.58 -3.71 1.13
CA ILE A 141 -1.72 -3.94 2.03
C ILE A 141 -2.39 -2.62 2.41
N ILE A 142 -3.72 -2.57 2.32
CA ILE A 142 -4.54 -1.46 2.79
C ILE A 142 -5.58 -2.01 3.75
N TYR A 143 -5.54 -1.59 5.01
CA TYR A 143 -6.34 -2.22 6.05
C TYR A 143 -6.75 -1.23 7.16
N GLN A 144 -7.60 -1.66 8.08
CA GLN A 144 -7.80 -0.98 9.37
C GLN A 144 -7.57 -1.99 10.48
N SER A 145 -6.69 -1.69 11.44
CA SER A 145 -6.53 -2.53 12.63
C SER A 145 -7.48 -2.10 13.76
N THR A 146 -7.51 -2.89 14.84
CA THR A 146 -8.23 -2.57 16.08
C THR A 146 -7.42 -1.75 17.08
N SER A 147 -6.18 -1.35 16.75
CA SER A 147 -5.31 -0.61 17.68
C SER A 147 -5.79 0.82 17.95
N GLY A 148 -6.44 1.44 16.95
CA GLY A 148 -6.81 2.85 16.97
C GLY A 148 -5.64 3.81 16.72
N ASP A 149 -4.49 3.31 16.24
CA ASP A 149 -3.32 4.13 15.92
C ASP A 149 -3.51 4.93 14.63
N ALA A 150 -4.30 4.42 13.68
CA ALA A 150 -4.60 5.16 12.47
C ALA A 150 -5.46 6.40 12.76
N ASP A 151 -5.05 7.54 12.21
CA ASP A 151 -5.92 8.71 12.17
C ASP A 151 -7.08 8.41 11.20
N THR A 152 -8.30 8.37 11.74
CA THR A 152 -9.53 8.14 10.95
C THR A 152 -10.25 9.44 10.62
N SER A 153 -9.68 10.59 11.03
CA SER A 153 -10.20 11.92 10.68
C SER A 153 -9.63 12.47 9.37
N THR A 154 -8.68 11.76 8.76
CA THR A 154 -7.94 12.18 7.56
C THR A 154 -8.71 12.02 6.25
N GLY A 155 -9.84 11.30 6.25
CA GLY A 155 -10.67 11.16 5.06
C GLY A 155 -11.87 10.24 5.27
N GLU A 156 -12.66 10.06 4.21
CA GLU A 156 -13.76 9.07 4.16
C GLU A 156 -13.26 7.70 3.68
N SER A 157 -12.11 7.67 3.00
CA SER A 157 -11.50 6.49 2.39
C SER A 157 -9.98 6.60 2.40
N ALA A 158 -9.29 5.47 2.53
CA ALA A 158 -7.86 5.36 2.28
C ALA A 158 -7.54 5.76 0.82
N GLN A 159 -6.43 6.45 0.59
CA GLN A 159 -6.02 6.90 -0.76
C GLN A 159 -4.62 6.37 -1.10
N PHE A 160 -4.56 5.38 -1.98
CA PHE A 160 -3.31 4.89 -2.56
C PHE A 160 -3.23 5.34 -4.02
N GLN A 161 -2.24 6.15 -4.35
CA GLN A 161 -2.01 6.58 -5.73
C GLN A 161 -0.57 6.27 -6.18
N ALA A 162 -0.44 5.72 -7.39
CA ALA A 162 0.86 5.58 -8.06
C ALA A 162 0.79 6.16 -9.47
N VAL A 163 1.67 7.12 -9.77
CA VAL A 163 1.69 7.87 -11.02
C VAL A 163 3.08 7.83 -11.64
N ASN A 164 3.16 7.53 -12.94
CA ASN A 164 4.43 7.43 -13.69
C ASN A 164 5.47 6.56 -12.99
N SER A 165 5.03 5.51 -12.29
CA SER A 165 5.87 4.74 -11.38
C SER A 165 5.96 3.27 -11.79
N SER A 166 6.90 2.54 -11.20
CA SER A 166 6.99 1.09 -11.33
C SER A 166 6.96 0.45 -9.95
N LEU A 167 6.07 -0.51 -9.75
CA LEU A 167 5.92 -1.27 -8.52
C LEU A 167 6.19 -2.76 -8.81
N HIS A 168 7.26 -3.28 -8.24
CA HIS A 168 7.74 -4.65 -8.49
C HIS A 168 7.55 -5.53 -7.25
N SER A 169 7.04 -6.74 -7.42
CA SER A 169 6.87 -7.70 -6.33
C SER A 169 7.21 -9.13 -6.75
N LYS A 170 7.92 -9.86 -5.88
CA LYS A 170 8.26 -11.28 -6.07
C LYS A 170 7.21 -12.25 -5.52
N ILE A 171 6.02 -11.76 -5.15
CA ILE A 171 4.96 -12.60 -4.60
C ILE A 171 4.69 -13.81 -5.49
N GLU A 172 4.59 -14.98 -4.87
CA GLU A 172 4.27 -16.25 -5.55
C GLU A 172 2.88 -16.80 -5.19
N SER A 173 2.12 -16.02 -4.42
CA SER A 173 0.72 -16.28 -4.05
C SER A 173 0.10 -14.99 -3.49
N GLY A 174 -1.18 -15.03 -3.09
CA GLY A 174 -1.86 -13.87 -2.54
C GLY A 174 -2.19 -12.84 -3.63
N ALA A 175 -1.89 -11.56 -3.39
CA ALA A 175 -2.30 -10.48 -4.30
C ALA A 175 -1.31 -9.31 -4.34
N MET A 176 -1.21 -8.62 -5.48
CA MET A 176 -0.46 -7.37 -5.56
C MET A 176 -1.06 -6.33 -4.60
N PHE A 177 -2.38 -6.18 -4.63
CA PHE A 177 -3.14 -5.38 -3.66
C PHE A 177 -4.03 -6.28 -2.80
N TYR A 178 -3.83 -6.24 -1.49
CA TYR A 178 -4.70 -6.85 -0.51
C TYR A 178 -5.42 -5.78 0.31
N VAL A 179 -6.76 -5.82 0.33
CA VAL A 179 -7.58 -4.82 1.01
C VAL A 179 -8.58 -5.48 1.95
N THR A 180 -8.66 -4.99 3.18
CA THR A 180 -9.51 -5.58 4.22
C THR A 180 -9.94 -4.57 5.28
N ASN A 181 -11.13 -4.72 5.86
CA ASN A 181 -11.64 -3.89 6.97
C ASN A 181 -11.59 -2.37 6.75
N THR A 182 -11.68 -1.88 5.51
CA THR A 182 -11.58 -0.44 5.24
C THR A 182 -12.32 -0.04 3.97
N THR A 183 -12.48 1.26 3.75
CA THR A 183 -12.88 1.82 2.46
C THR A 183 -11.64 2.42 1.80
N ALA A 184 -11.36 2.05 0.55
CA ALA A 184 -10.12 2.45 -0.12
C ALA A 184 -10.32 2.85 -1.58
N ASN A 185 -9.62 3.91 -1.99
CA ASN A 185 -9.45 4.32 -3.37
C ASN A 185 -8.02 3.99 -3.79
N ILE A 186 -7.89 3.11 -4.77
CA ILE A 186 -6.63 2.76 -5.42
C ILE A 186 -6.65 3.37 -6.82
N LEU A 187 -5.70 4.26 -7.12
CA LEU A 187 -5.59 4.91 -8.43
C LEU A 187 -4.19 4.72 -9.01
N LEU A 188 -4.13 4.10 -10.17
CA LEU A 188 -2.90 3.94 -10.96
C LEU A 188 -3.01 4.78 -12.24
N SER A 189 -1.99 5.59 -12.51
CA SER A 189 -1.90 6.34 -13.77
C SER A 189 -0.52 6.29 -14.39
N ASN A 190 -0.40 5.72 -15.58
CA ASN A 190 0.87 5.46 -16.25
C ASN A 190 1.86 4.67 -15.39
N THR A 191 1.36 3.71 -14.61
CA THR A 191 2.15 2.90 -13.68
C THR A 191 2.41 1.51 -14.25
N THR A 192 3.58 0.95 -13.97
CA THR A 192 3.90 -0.44 -14.28
C THR A 192 3.77 -1.28 -13.01
N LEU A 193 2.97 -2.34 -13.07
CA LEU A 193 2.96 -3.38 -12.04
C LEU A 193 3.72 -4.61 -12.56
N ASP A 194 4.75 -5.02 -11.85
CA ASP A 194 5.56 -6.20 -12.20
C ASP A 194 5.50 -7.23 -11.08
N PHE A 195 4.61 -8.21 -11.26
CA PHE A 195 4.48 -9.37 -10.40
C PHE A 195 4.03 -10.59 -11.23
N ASP A 196 4.20 -11.80 -10.69
CA ASP A 196 3.79 -13.02 -11.37
C ASP A 196 2.26 -13.21 -11.27
N SER A 197 1.53 -12.60 -12.20
CA SER A 197 0.06 -12.62 -12.26
C SER A 197 -0.53 -14.00 -12.56
N ALA A 198 0.29 -15.00 -12.90
CA ALA A 198 -0.14 -16.39 -13.01
C ALA A 198 -0.16 -17.10 -11.65
N LYS A 199 0.51 -16.53 -10.64
CA LYS A 199 0.61 -17.07 -9.28
C LYS A 199 -0.13 -16.23 -8.24
N ALA A 200 -0.18 -14.92 -8.42
CA ALA A 200 -0.83 -13.98 -7.52
C ALA A 200 -1.92 -13.20 -8.24
N LYS A 201 -2.91 -12.74 -7.47
CA LYS A 201 -4.02 -11.91 -7.92
C LYS A 201 -3.56 -10.47 -8.14
N LEU A 202 -4.26 -9.74 -8.99
CA LEU A 202 -4.12 -8.29 -9.04
C LEU A 202 -4.68 -7.66 -7.76
N LEU A 203 -5.89 -8.08 -7.37
CA LEU A 203 -6.61 -7.49 -6.24
C LEU A 203 -7.38 -8.58 -5.47
N GLN A 204 -7.25 -8.55 -4.15
CA GLN A 204 -8.01 -9.39 -3.23
C GLN A 204 -8.66 -8.53 -2.16
N ILE A 205 -9.99 -8.54 -2.13
CA ILE A 205 -10.81 -7.75 -1.20
C ILE A 205 -11.63 -8.73 -0.38
N GLU A 206 -11.32 -8.83 0.90
CA GLU A 206 -12.00 -9.78 1.78
C GLU A 206 -11.88 -9.38 3.25
N GLY A 207 -12.83 -9.82 4.05
CA GLY A 207 -12.67 -9.84 5.49
C GLY A 207 -11.68 -10.90 5.94
N ASN A 208 -10.97 -10.63 7.03
CA ASN A 208 -10.04 -11.57 7.65
C ASN A 208 -10.19 -11.56 9.17
N ASP A 209 -9.87 -12.66 9.83
CA ASP A 209 -9.84 -12.78 11.30
C ASP A 209 -8.40 -12.91 11.83
N ALA A 210 -7.41 -12.69 10.96
CA ALA A 210 -6.01 -12.74 11.36
C ALA A 210 -5.65 -11.52 12.22
N ASN A 211 -4.81 -11.75 13.23
CA ASN A 211 -4.13 -10.71 14.00
C ASN A 211 -5.03 -9.65 14.63
N ASN A 212 -6.30 -9.99 14.87
CA ASN A 212 -7.33 -9.09 15.41
C ASN A 212 -7.55 -7.83 14.55
N TRP A 213 -7.32 -7.90 13.23
CA TRP A 213 -7.63 -6.81 12.28
C TRP A 213 -9.12 -6.78 11.87
N GLY A 214 -9.95 -7.51 12.59
CA GLY A 214 -11.40 -7.52 12.51
C GLY A 214 -11.97 -8.91 12.83
N HIS A 215 -13.20 -9.17 12.41
CA HIS A 215 -13.87 -10.46 12.60
C HIS A 215 -14.39 -10.95 11.25
N ALA A 216 -13.93 -12.13 10.82
CA ALA A 216 -14.44 -12.80 9.62
C ALA A 216 -15.98 -12.82 9.65
N GLY A 217 -16.60 -12.45 8.52
CA GLY A 217 -18.04 -12.26 8.39
C GLY A 217 -18.55 -10.84 8.66
N SER A 218 -17.69 -9.89 9.07
CA SER A 218 -18.12 -8.50 9.34
C SER A 218 -17.14 -7.39 8.96
N ASN A 219 -15.91 -7.72 8.55
CA ASN A 219 -14.84 -6.75 8.27
C ASN A 219 -14.35 -6.80 6.82
N GLY A 220 -15.27 -6.92 5.86
CA GLY A 220 -14.96 -6.76 4.45
C GLY A 220 -14.41 -5.36 4.13
N ALA A 221 -14.12 -5.12 2.87
CA ALA A 221 -13.68 -3.81 2.40
C ALA A 221 -14.52 -3.31 1.23
N GLN A 222 -14.58 -1.99 1.09
CA GLN A 222 -15.22 -1.31 -0.04
C GLN A 222 -14.13 -0.64 -0.86
N VAL A 223 -13.96 -1.03 -2.12
CA VAL A 223 -12.83 -0.55 -2.93
C VAL A 223 -13.31 0.11 -4.21
N THR A 224 -12.79 1.31 -4.47
CA THR A 224 -12.75 1.90 -5.81
C THR A 224 -11.35 1.66 -6.38
N PHE A 225 -11.24 0.91 -7.46
CA PHE A 225 -9.96 0.71 -8.17
C PHE A 225 -10.03 1.40 -9.52
N THR A 226 -9.13 2.35 -9.77
CA THR A 226 -9.07 3.11 -11.03
C THR A 226 -7.73 2.90 -11.72
N GLY A 227 -7.77 2.39 -12.95
CA GLY A 227 -6.63 2.42 -13.87
C GLY A 227 -6.82 3.51 -14.92
N ARG A 228 -5.80 4.35 -15.14
CA ARG A 228 -5.76 5.39 -16.18
C ARG A 228 -4.53 5.20 -17.06
N ASN A 229 -4.74 4.84 -18.33
CA ASN A 229 -3.66 4.45 -19.24
C ASN A 229 -2.77 3.31 -18.67
N GLU A 230 -3.42 2.30 -18.11
CA GLU A 230 -2.74 1.16 -17.47
C GLU A 230 -2.75 -0.09 -18.36
N THR A 231 -1.79 -1.00 -18.13
CA THR A 231 -1.87 -2.39 -18.59
C THR A 231 -1.84 -3.30 -17.37
N LEU A 232 -3.01 -3.74 -16.94
CA LEU A 232 -3.22 -4.52 -15.72
C LEU A 232 -3.42 -5.99 -16.07
N THR A 233 -2.77 -6.90 -15.33
CA THR A 233 -2.96 -8.35 -15.50
C THR A 233 -3.10 -9.03 -14.14
N GLY A 234 -4.02 -9.99 -14.04
CA GLY A 234 -4.21 -10.83 -12.87
C GLY A 234 -5.67 -10.90 -12.44
N ASP A 235 -6.02 -11.98 -11.75
CA ASP A 235 -7.39 -12.18 -11.29
C ASP A 235 -7.74 -11.21 -10.16
N ILE A 236 -9.03 -10.90 -10.03
CA ILE A 236 -9.59 -10.13 -8.93
C ILE A 236 -10.57 -11.01 -8.15
N SER A 237 -10.49 -10.99 -6.82
CA SER A 237 -11.49 -11.64 -5.96
C SER A 237 -12.06 -10.70 -4.92
N VAL A 238 -13.38 -10.79 -4.73
CA VAL A 238 -14.15 -9.98 -3.79
C VAL A 238 -15.04 -10.92 -2.97
N ASP A 239 -14.88 -10.94 -1.66
CA ASP A 239 -15.73 -11.79 -0.83
C ASP A 239 -17.16 -11.24 -0.66
N SER A 240 -18.08 -12.10 -0.20
CA SER A 240 -19.51 -11.77 -0.09
C SER A 240 -19.87 -10.64 0.88
N ILE A 241 -18.91 -10.14 1.67
CA ILE A 241 -19.09 -9.01 2.59
C ILE A 241 -18.31 -7.75 2.15
N SER A 242 -17.68 -7.80 0.97
CA SER A 242 -16.90 -6.72 0.38
C SER A 242 -17.53 -6.21 -0.90
N SER A 243 -17.04 -5.08 -1.42
CA SER A 243 -17.50 -4.50 -2.69
C SER A 243 -16.34 -3.97 -3.53
N LEU A 244 -16.58 -3.91 -4.84
CA LEU A 244 -15.64 -3.35 -5.81
C LEU A 244 -16.37 -2.48 -6.84
N ASP A 245 -15.91 -1.25 -7.01
CA ASP A 245 -16.13 -0.44 -8.20
C ASP A 245 -14.81 -0.33 -8.98
N LEU A 246 -14.70 -1.08 -10.08
CA LEU A 246 -13.53 -1.09 -10.97
C LEU A 246 -13.75 -0.09 -12.11
N TYR A 247 -12.76 0.77 -12.36
CA TYR A 247 -12.75 1.76 -13.44
C TYR A 247 -11.54 1.54 -14.36
N LEU A 248 -11.83 1.26 -15.63
CA LEU A 248 -10.85 1.20 -16.71
C LEU A 248 -11.02 2.46 -17.57
N LEU A 249 -10.12 3.41 -17.39
CA LEU A 249 -10.19 4.74 -18.00
C LEU A 249 -8.93 5.03 -18.83
N ASP A 250 -9.02 6.02 -19.70
CA ASP A 250 -7.94 6.59 -20.49
C ASP A 250 -7.14 5.54 -21.29
N GLY A 251 -7.85 4.58 -21.88
CA GLY A 251 -7.22 3.52 -22.69
C GLY A 251 -6.62 2.37 -21.88
N THR A 252 -7.02 2.20 -20.63
CA THR A 252 -6.59 1.09 -19.79
C THR A 252 -6.97 -0.25 -20.38
N THR A 253 -6.05 -1.22 -20.33
CA THR A 253 -6.32 -2.62 -20.62
C THR A 253 -6.20 -3.45 -19.36
N TYR A 254 -7.26 -4.18 -19.01
CA TYR A 254 -7.27 -5.16 -17.93
C TYR A 254 -7.38 -6.58 -18.49
N THR A 255 -6.50 -7.49 -18.10
CA THR A 255 -6.56 -8.92 -18.44
C THR A 255 -6.75 -9.76 -17.18
N GLY A 256 -7.89 -10.44 -17.07
CA GLY A 256 -8.19 -11.31 -15.93
C GLY A 256 -9.68 -11.60 -15.78
N GLN A 257 -9.99 -12.48 -14.81
CA GLN A 257 -11.36 -12.76 -14.38
C GLN A 257 -11.63 -12.08 -13.05
N ILE A 258 -12.91 -11.76 -12.81
CA ILE A 258 -13.37 -11.17 -11.56
C ILE A 258 -14.32 -12.15 -10.88
N GLN A 259 -14.03 -12.52 -9.64
CA GLN A 259 -14.78 -13.54 -8.92
C GLN A 259 -15.34 -12.99 -7.61
N SER A 260 -16.64 -13.11 -7.43
CA SER A 260 -17.21 -13.08 -6.08
C SER A 260 -16.94 -14.43 -5.41
N ILE A 261 -16.41 -14.40 -4.19
CA ILE A 261 -16.11 -15.60 -3.40
C ILE A 261 -16.88 -15.57 -2.08
N ALA A 262 -17.12 -16.74 -1.49
CA ALA A 262 -17.70 -16.82 -0.15
C ALA A 262 -16.70 -16.26 0.88
N ASN A 263 -17.19 -15.48 1.85
CA ASN A 263 -16.36 -15.09 2.99
C ASN A 263 -16.02 -16.32 3.87
N ALA A 264 -14.82 -16.35 4.45
CA ALA A 264 -14.38 -17.46 5.30
C ALA A 264 -15.26 -17.66 6.56
N GLY A 265 -15.85 -16.58 7.10
CA GLY A 265 -16.83 -16.62 8.20
C GLY A 265 -18.20 -17.18 7.83
N SER A 266 -18.52 -17.28 6.53
CA SER A 266 -19.73 -17.96 6.03
C SER A 266 -19.65 -19.49 6.17
N GLN A 267 -18.49 -20.04 6.53
CA GLN A 267 -18.33 -21.44 6.94
C GLN A 267 -18.88 -21.61 8.37
N SER A 268 -20.21 -21.75 8.49
CA SER A 268 -20.86 -22.01 9.79
C SER A 268 -20.19 -23.18 10.51
N ALA A 269 -19.82 -22.95 11.78
CA ALA A 269 -19.39 -23.91 12.76
C ALA A 269 -20.46 -25.01 12.97
N ASN A 270 -20.54 -25.98 12.06
CA ASN A 270 -21.36 -27.17 12.22
C ASN A 270 -20.50 -28.33 12.74
N GLY A 271 -19.83 -28.08 13.86
CA GLY A 271 -19.27 -29.10 14.73
C GLY A 271 -20.11 -29.15 16.00
N GLY A 272 -21.29 -29.77 15.90
CA GLY A 272 -22.18 -29.98 17.04
C GLY A 272 -21.50 -30.80 18.15
N GLY A 273 -20.93 -30.12 19.12
CA GLY A 273 -20.63 -30.68 20.43
C GLY A 273 -21.78 -30.32 21.37
N THR A 274 -22.76 -31.21 21.50
CA THR A 274 -23.67 -31.17 22.64
C THR A 274 -22.82 -31.23 23.90
N ALA A 275 -22.88 -30.16 24.69
CA ALA A 275 -22.35 -30.14 26.04
C ALA A 275 -23.08 -31.20 26.88
N ASP A 276 -22.46 -32.36 27.01
CA ASP A 276 -22.79 -33.29 28.09
C ASP A 276 -21.85 -32.97 29.26
N GLN A 277 -22.44 -32.38 30.31
CA GLN A 277 -21.80 -32.22 31.60
C GLN A 277 -21.83 -33.58 32.30
N ASP A 278 -20.68 -34.26 32.36
CA ASP A 278 -20.45 -35.17 33.47
C ASP A 278 -19.02 -35.06 34.00
N THR A 279 -18.97 -34.83 35.30
CA THR A 279 -17.80 -34.68 36.15
C THR A 279 -17.31 -36.05 36.59
N SER A 280 -16.03 -36.38 36.35
CA SER A 280 -15.08 -36.92 37.34
C SER A 280 -13.94 -37.73 36.72
N GLY A 281 -12.73 -37.55 37.29
CA GLY A 281 -11.87 -38.69 37.60
C GLY A 281 -10.76 -39.11 36.61
N ALA A 282 -9.56 -38.57 36.87
CA ALA A 282 -8.28 -39.29 36.98
C ALA A 282 -7.62 -40.03 35.78
N ALA A 283 -6.40 -39.57 35.50
CA ALA A 283 -5.14 -40.32 35.34
C ALA A 283 -4.85 -41.22 34.10
N GLN A 284 -3.74 -40.85 33.44
CA GLN A 284 -2.68 -41.66 32.81
C GLN A 284 -3.04 -42.88 31.93
N SER A 285 -2.58 -42.88 30.67
CA SER A 285 -1.36 -43.59 30.20
C SER A 285 -1.38 -43.98 28.70
N SER A 286 -0.18 -43.95 28.11
CA SER A 286 0.37 -44.79 27.02
C SER A 286 -0.36 -44.99 25.68
N GLY A 287 0.35 -44.62 24.60
CA GLY A 287 0.93 -45.62 23.71
C GLY A 287 0.22 -45.97 22.38
N THR A 288 0.87 -45.55 21.29
CA THR A 288 1.13 -46.30 20.03
C THR A 288 0.03 -46.53 18.98
N ALA A 289 0.37 -46.06 17.77
CA ALA A 289 0.30 -46.71 16.45
C ALA A 289 -1.04 -46.84 15.68
N ALA A 290 -1.06 -46.08 14.57
CA ALA A 290 -1.12 -46.55 13.18
C ALA A 290 -2.46 -46.90 12.50
N ALA A 291 -2.57 -46.26 11.31
CA ALA A 291 -3.01 -46.80 10.01
C ALA A 291 -4.47 -46.62 9.53
N SER A 292 -4.56 -45.76 8.51
CA SER A 292 -5.13 -45.98 7.16
C SER A 292 -6.64 -45.97 6.93
N ASN A 293 -6.99 -45.20 5.87
CA ASN A 293 -8.01 -45.40 4.83
C ASN A 293 -9.46 -45.53 5.29
N ASP A 294 -10.45 -44.82 4.74
CA ASP A 294 -10.83 -44.89 3.34
C ASP A 294 -11.88 -43.83 3.01
N ALA A 295 -12.17 -43.76 1.72
CA ALA A 295 -12.90 -42.76 0.95
C ALA A 295 -14.36 -42.42 1.34
N ASN A 296 -14.74 -41.21 0.88
CA ASN A 296 -15.98 -40.86 0.17
C ASN A 296 -17.33 -41.09 0.88
N THR A 297 -17.97 -39.99 1.31
CA THR A 297 -19.44 -39.87 1.21
C THR A 297 -19.82 -38.43 0.88
N ALA A 298 -20.31 -38.21 -0.34
CA ALA A 298 -21.06 -37.02 -0.71
C ALA A 298 -22.43 -37.05 -0.03
N THR A 299 -22.76 -36.00 0.71
CA THR A 299 -24.15 -35.71 1.11
C THR A 299 -24.40 -34.21 1.06
N ALA A 300 -25.16 -33.85 0.04
CA ALA A 300 -26.08 -32.73 -0.13
C ALA A 300 -26.11 -31.60 0.93
N GLU A 301 -25.83 -30.39 0.44
CA GLU A 301 -26.75 -29.24 0.44
C GLU A 301 -27.62 -29.06 1.70
N THR A 302 -27.20 -28.14 2.56
CA THR A 302 -28.13 -27.34 3.37
C THR A 302 -27.70 -25.87 3.29
N THR A 303 -28.23 -25.19 2.27
CA THR A 303 -28.28 -23.73 2.17
C THR A 303 -29.07 -23.14 3.35
N ASN A 304 -28.53 -22.13 4.03
CA ASN A 304 -29.23 -20.93 4.53
C ASN A 304 -28.37 -20.10 5.52
N ALA A 305 -27.38 -19.40 4.98
CA ALA A 305 -27.37 -17.94 5.03
C ALA A 305 -27.40 -17.52 3.55
N GLU A 306 -28.16 -16.51 3.15
CA GLU A 306 -28.02 -16.00 1.79
C GLU A 306 -26.63 -15.39 1.68
N ASP A 307 -25.67 -16.18 1.19
CA ASP A 307 -24.35 -15.72 0.79
C ASP A 307 -24.59 -14.91 -0.49
N THR A 308 -25.08 -13.67 -0.29
CA THR A 308 -25.34 -12.76 -1.40
C THR A 308 -24.00 -12.48 -2.06
N ALA A 309 -23.91 -12.71 -3.37
CA ALA A 309 -22.71 -12.38 -4.13
C ALA A 309 -22.30 -10.92 -3.88
N ALA A 310 -21.00 -10.69 -3.82
CA ALA A 310 -20.41 -9.38 -3.62
C ALA A 310 -20.95 -8.39 -4.68
N PRO A 311 -21.34 -7.16 -4.30
CA PRO A 311 -21.63 -6.13 -5.28
C PRO A 311 -20.33 -5.71 -5.98
N ILE A 312 -20.21 -6.14 -7.24
CA ILE A 312 -19.10 -5.80 -8.13
C ILE A 312 -19.63 -4.98 -9.31
N THR A 313 -19.12 -3.78 -9.47
CA THR A 313 -19.35 -2.90 -10.62
C THR A 313 -18.09 -2.81 -11.47
N VAL A 314 -18.24 -2.93 -12.79
CA VAL A 314 -17.15 -2.66 -13.74
C VAL A 314 -17.55 -1.51 -14.65
N ASN A 315 -16.70 -0.50 -14.74
CA ASN A 315 -16.85 0.71 -15.54
C ASN A 315 -15.72 0.76 -16.58
N ILE A 316 -16.06 0.84 -17.87
CA ILE A 316 -15.10 0.80 -18.97
C ILE A 316 -15.40 1.95 -19.92
N ASP A 317 -14.45 2.87 -20.03
CA ASP A 317 -14.57 4.00 -20.97
C ASP A 317 -14.45 3.56 -22.43
N ALA A 318 -14.79 4.46 -23.35
CA ALA A 318 -14.83 4.19 -24.77
C ALA A 318 -13.49 3.74 -25.40
N ASN A 319 -12.36 3.96 -24.72
CA ASN A 319 -11.03 3.64 -25.24
C ASN A 319 -10.38 2.44 -24.55
N SER A 320 -10.98 1.97 -23.46
CA SER A 320 -10.43 0.92 -22.60
C SER A 320 -10.87 -0.48 -23.03
N THR A 321 -10.12 -1.47 -22.56
CA THR A 321 -10.30 -2.89 -22.91
C THR A 321 -10.31 -3.76 -21.67
N TRP A 322 -11.27 -4.67 -21.58
CA TRP A 322 -11.23 -5.82 -20.69
C TRP A 322 -11.04 -7.10 -21.52
N VAL A 323 -9.89 -7.75 -21.33
CA VAL A 323 -9.61 -9.10 -21.80
C VAL A 323 -10.04 -10.09 -20.71
N VAL A 324 -11.22 -10.69 -20.92
CA VAL A 324 -11.87 -11.60 -19.98
C VAL A 324 -11.28 -12.99 -20.12
N THR A 325 -10.82 -13.58 -19.02
CA THR A 325 -10.17 -14.90 -19.02
C THR A 325 -11.08 -16.04 -18.53
N GLY A 326 -12.27 -15.72 -18.01
CA GLY A 326 -13.23 -16.70 -17.52
C GLY A 326 -14.64 -16.13 -17.35
N ASP A 327 -15.63 -17.03 -17.24
CA ASP A 327 -17.03 -16.65 -16.97
C ASP A 327 -17.11 -15.84 -15.68
N THR A 328 -17.83 -14.72 -15.72
CA THR A 328 -17.83 -13.72 -14.65
C THR A 328 -19.26 -13.31 -14.34
N THR A 329 -19.59 -13.17 -13.05
CA THR A 329 -20.88 -12.61 -12.60
C THR A 329 -20.63 -11.30 -11.86
N LEU A 330 -21.33 -10.25 -12.25
CA LEU A 330 -21.20 -8.89 -11.72
C LEU A 330 -22.57 -8.38 -11.29
N PHE A 331 -22.57 -7.41 -10.37
CA PHE A 331 -23.78 -6.66 -10.06
C PHE A 331 -24.06 -5.63 -11.16
N ALA A 332 -23.05 -4.88 -11.60
CA ALA A 332 -23.23 -3.86 -12.62
C ALA A 332 -22.09 -3.84 -13.64
N LEU A 333 -22.44 -3.54 -14.89
CA LEU A 333 -21.49 -3.34 -15.98
C LEU A 333 -21.88 -2.09 -16.76
N ASN A 334 -21.00 -1.09 -16.74
CA ASN A 334 -21.12 0.17 -17.45
C ASN A 334 -20.02 0.22 -18.51
N ALA A 335 -20.36 0.06 -19.78
CA ALA A 335 -19.39 0.03 -20.88
C ALA A 335 -19.79 1.03 -21.96
N GLU A 336 -19.03 2.10 -22.12
CA GLU A 336 -19.31 3.14 -23.12
C GLU A 336 -19.21 2.60 -24.56
N ASP A 337 -19.85 3.29 -25.50
CA ASP A 337 -19.69 2.99 -26.92
C ASP A 337 -18.21 3.15 -27.34
N GLY A 338 -17.59 2.04 -27.73
CA GLY A 338 -16.15 1.95 -28.03
C GLY A 338 -15.38 1.04 -27.09
N ALA A 339 -15.87 0.83 -25.87
CA ALA A 339 -15.27 -0.08 -24.89
C ALA A 339 -15.16 -1.50 -25.47
N LYS A 340 -14.01 -2.15 -25.26
CA LYS A 340 -13.76 -3.50 -25.78
C LYS A 340 -13.84 -4.53 -24.66
N ILE A 341 -14.72 -5.50 -24.82
CA ILE A 341 -14.82 -6.65 -23.92
C ILE A 341 -14.65 -7.92 -24.76
N VAL A 342 -13.47 -8.52 -24.65
CA VAL A 342 -12.99 -9.60 -25.52
C VAL A 342 -12.34 -10.71 -24.71
N ASP A 343 -12.16 -11.90 -25.29
CA ASP A 343 -11.31 -12.95 -24.72
C ASP A 343 -9.84 -12.77 -25.16
N GLU A 344 -8.95 -13.64 -24.66
CA GLU A 344 -7.51 -13.63 -24.99
C GLU A 344 -7.22 -13.82 -26.49
N SER A 345 -8.17 -14.38 -27.25
CA SER A 345 -8.07 -14.52 -28.71
C SER A 345 -8.63 -13.29 -29.46
N GLY A 346 -9.10 -12.27 -28.74
CA GLY A 346 -9.70 -11.05 -29.29
C GLY A 346 -11.15 -11.21 -29.74
N LYS A 347 -11.84 -12.29 -29.38
CA LYS A 347 -13.26 -12.47 -29.72
C LYS A 347 -14.14 -11.76 -28.71
N THR A 348 -15.19 -11.08 -29.17
CA THR A 348 -16.17 -10.43 -28.31
C THR A 348 -16.82 -11.43 -27.35
N VAL A 349 -16.89 -11.06 -26.07
CA VAL A 349 -17.53 -11.83 -25.00
C VAL A 349 -19.05 -11.59 -25.01
N SER A 350 -19.83 -12.63 -24.71
CA SER A 350 -21.29 -12.48 -24.60
C SER A 350 -21.67 -11.84 -23.26
N ILE A 351 -22.63 -10.92 -23.27
CA ILE A 351 -23.14 -10.27 -22.05
C ILE A 351 -24.61 -10.62 -21.89
N VAL A 352 -24.94 -11.18 -20.73
CA VAL A 352 -26.30 -11.48 -20.31
C VAL A 352 -26.68 -10.55 -19.17
N ALA A 353 -27.76 -9.79 -19.33
CA ALA A 353 -28.32 -8.93 -18.30
C ALA A 353 -29.84 -9.17 -18.23
N ASP A 354 -30.42 -9.17 -17.03
CA ASP A 354 -31.84 -9.48 -16.81
C ASP A 354 -32.31 -10.79 -17.50
N GLY A 355 -31.45 -11.81 -17.49
CA GLY A 355 -31.72 -13.12 -18.10
C GLY A 355 -31.74 -13.12 -19.64
N SER A 356 -31.39 -12.02 -20.29
CA SER A 356 -31.37 -11.86 -21.75
C SER A 356 -29.97 -11.52 -22.25
N THR A 357 -29.56 -12.07 -23.40
CA THR A 357 -28.31 -11.67 -24.05
C THR A 357 -28.45 -10.26 -24.62
N VAL A 358 -27.76 -9.29 -24.02
CA VAL A 358 -27.75 -7.88 -24.43
C VAL A 358 -26.62 -7.57 -25.41
N VAL A 359 -25.51 -8.31 -25.32
CA VAL A 359 -24.43 -8.30 -26.33
C VAL A 359 -24.14 -9.74 -26.73
N LYS A 360 -24.24 -10.03 -28.03
CA LYS A 360 -23.92 -11.34 -28.58
C LYS A 360 -22.45 -11.36 -29.00
N GLY A 361 -21.65 -12.16 -28.33
CA GLY A 361 -20.25 -12.40 -28.65
C GLY A 361 -20.01 -13.69 -29.43
N ASP A 362 -18.79 -13.84 -29.95
CA ASP A 362 -18.27 -15.05 -30.61
C ASP A 362 -17.35 -15.89 -29.68
N SER A 363 -17.02 -15.35 -28.50
CA SER A 363 -16.32 -16.08 -27.45
C SER A 363 -17.23 -17.12 -26.79
N ASN A 364 -16.62 -18.14 -26.18
CA ASN A 364 -17.31 -19.08 -25.31
C ASN A 364 -17.53 -18.52 -23.89
N ILE A 365 -16.91 -17.38 -23.56
CA ILE A 365 -17.01 -16.73 -22.26
C ILE A 365 -18.30 -15.90 -22.20
N THR A 366 -18.93 -15.90 -21.04
CA THR A 366 -20.11 -15.09 -20.73
C THR A 366 -19.88 -14.23 -19.48
N ILE A 367 -20.23 -12.94 -19.59
CA ILE A 367 -20.45 -12.08 -18.43
C ILE A 367 -21.94 -12.06 -18.10
N THR A 368 -22.28 -12.38 -16.86
CA THR A 368 -23.64 -12.28 -16.33
C THR A 368 -23.76 -11.06 -15.43
N VAL A 369 -24.68 -10.16 -15.74
CA VAL A 369 -24.98 -8.95 -14.97
C VAL A 369 -26.30 -9.16 -14.24
N THR A 370 -26.28 -9.13 -12.91
CA THR A 370 -27.44 -9.41 -12.06
C THR A 370 -28.22 -8.16 -11.64
N GLY A 371 -27.59 -6.99 -11.72
CA GLY A 371 -28.19 -5.68 -11.51
C GLY A 371 -28.29 -4.90 -12.82
N THR A 372 -27.46 -3.89 -13.01
CA THR A 372 -27.60 -2.94 -14.13
C THR A 372 -26.55 -3.11 -15.21
N TYR A 373 -27.00 -3.20 -16.46
CA TYR A 373 -26.16 -3.00 -17.64
C TYR A 373 -26.43 -1.61 -18.24
N SER A 374 -25.39 -0.81 -18.45
CA SER A 374 -25.51 0.53 -19.04
C SER A 374 -24.35 0.85 -19.99
N GLN A 375 -24.52 1.91 -20.78
CA GLN A 375 -23.48 2.45 -21.66
C GLN A 375 -22.95 3.81 -21.19
N ASN A 376 -23.17 4.17 -19.92
CA ASN A 376 -22.69 5.42 -19.35
C ASN A 376 -21.73 5.10 -18.22
N VAL A 377 -20.51 5.62 -18.29
CA VAL A 377 -19.59 5.63 -17.16
C VAL A 377 -19.70 6.99 -16.47
N SER A 378 -19.82 6.97 -15.14
CA SER A 378 -19.77 8.17 -14.31
C SER A 378 -18.62 8.04 -13.32
N THR A 379 -17.76 9.03 -13.26
CA THR A 379 -16.67 9.10 -12.29
C THR A 379 -17.04 10.02 -11.11
N SER A 380 -16.22 9.99 -10.08
CA SER A 380 -16.25 10.87 -8.91
C SER A 380 -14.83 11.29 -8.54
N ASP A 381 -14.68 12.09 -7.49
CA ASP A 381 -13.37 12.50 -6.93
C ASP A 381 -12.49 11.29 -6.55
N ALA A 382 -13.07 10.11 -6.29
CA ALA A 382 -12.33 8.87 -6.05
C ALA A 382 -11.53 8.37 -7.27
N ASN A 383 -11.86 8.86 -8.47
CA ASN A 383 -11.20 8.52 -9.73
C ASN A 383 -10.21 9.59 -10.20
N ASP A 384 -10.09 10.68 -9.45
CA ASP A 384 -9.21 11.80 -9.76
C ASP A 384 -7.92 11.73 -8.94
N LEU A 385 -6.82 12.19 -9.55
CA LEU A 385 -5.57 12.34 -8.84
C LEU A 385 -5.72 13.36 -7.72
N SER A 386 -5.06 13.11 -6.59
CA SER A 386 -5.11 14.03 -5.46
C SER A 386 -4.54 15.39 -5.88
N ASP A 387 -5.30 16.45 -5.65
CA ASP A 387 -4.89 17.84 -5.88
C ASP A 387 -4.24 18.47 -4.64
N THR A 388 -4.31 17.77 -3.50
CA THR A 388 -3.71 18.16 -2.24
C THR A 388 -2.47 17.36 -1.94
N THR A 389 -1.35 18.06 -1.75
CA THR A 389 -0.10 17.45 -1.28
C THR A 389 0.44 18.17 -0.05
N ILE A 390 1.36 17.54 0.67
CA ILE A 390 2.08 18.14 1.79
C ILE A 390 2.82 19.39 1.29
N ASP A 391 2.62 20.52 1.95
CA ASP A 391 3.27 21.78 1.57
C ASP A 391 4.78 21.72 1.80
N ARG A 392 5.54 21.77 0.69
CA ARG A 392 7.01 21.79 0.68
C ARG A 392 7.61 23.17 0.45
N SER A 393 6.80 24.23 0.31
CA SER A 393 7.26 25.56 -0.14
C SER A 393 8.43 26.11 0.68
N SER A 394 8.37 25.98 2.01
CA SER A 394 9.42 26.44 2.92
C SER A 394 10.69 25.60 2.82
N PHE A 395 10.56 24.29 2.63
CA PHE A 395 11.70 23.39 2.38
C PHE A 395 12.38 23.74 1.06
N ASP A 396 11.59 23.85 -0.01
CA ASP A 396 12.07 24.12 -1.36
C ASP A 396 12.76 25.48 -1.45
N GLN A 397 12.20 26.51 -0.79
CA GLN A 397 12.84 27.81 -0.68
C GLN A 397 14.17 27.74 0.08
N TYR A 398 14.25 26.98 1.17
CA TYR A 398 15.44 26.91 2.00
C TYR A 398 16.60 26.16 1.32
N TYR A 399 16.31 25.02 0.69
CA TYR A 399 17.32 24.19 0.02
C TYR A 399 17.52 24.53 -1.46
N GLY A 400 16.69 25.42 -2.03
CA GLY A 400 16.73 25.73 -3.45
C GLY A 400 16.30 24.56 -4.33
N THR A 401 15.45 23.66 -3.81
CA THR A 401 14.87 22.56 -4.58
C THR A 401 13.60 23.02 -5.29
N THR A 402 13.18 22.26 -6.30
CA THR A 402 11.88 22.46 -6.95
C THR A 402 11.24 21.09 -7.07
N THR A 403 10.22 20.86 -6.26
CA THR A 403 9.49 19.60 -6.28
C THR A 403 8.14 19.82 -6.92
N ALA A 404 7.74 18.93 -7.83
CA ALA A 404 6.39 18.91 -8.37
C ALA A 404 5.80 17.51 -8.19
N PHE A 405 4.91 17.37 -7.22
CA PHE A 405 3.93 16.29 -7.23
C PHE A 405 2.86 16.69 -8.25
N SER A 406 3.14 16.46 -9.52
CA SER A 406 2.35 16.99 -10.63
C SER A 406 1.45 15.93 -11.24
N THR A 407 0.16 16.25 -11.30
CA THR A 407 -0.89 15.52 -12.04
C THR A 407 -0.94 15.87 -13.53
N SER A 408 -0.15 16.85 -13.96
CA SER A 408 -0.04 17.23 -15.37
C SER A 408 0.99 16.31 -16.03
N GLY A 409 0.55 15.29 -16.76
CA GLY A 409 1.37 14.26 -17.42
C GLY A 409 2.38 14.77 -18.45
N THR A 410 3.31 15.65 -18.06
CA THR A 410 4.48 16.02 -18.83
C THR A 410 5.70 15.67 -18.01
N SER A 411 6.17 14.43 -18.18
CA SER A 411 7.50 14.02 -17.73
C SER A 411 8.51 14.98 -18.35
N THR A 412 9.07 15.86 -17.53
CA THR A 412 10.28 16.59 -17.92
C THR A 412 11.43 15.76 -17.39
N LYS A 413 12.10 15.02 -18.27
CA LYS A 413 13.41 14.43 -17.94
C LYS A 413 14.28 15.54 -17.38
N ILE A 414 14.74 15.39 -16.14
CA ILE A 414 15.88 16.15 -15.65
C ILE A 414 17.09 15.61 -16.42
N GLU A 415 17.52 16.35 -17.45
CA GLU A 415 18.80 16.09 -18.10
C GLU A 415 19.92 16.50 -17.15
N ASP A 416 20.79 15.54 -16.85
CA ASP A 416 22.05 15.70 -16.13
C ASP A 416 22.96 16.70 -16.87
N SER A 417 23.04 17.93 -16.36
CA SER A 417 23.97 18.93 -16.89
C SER A 417 25.37 18.66 -16.35
N THR A 418 26.08 17.74 -17.01
CA THR A 418 27.54 17.66 -16.95
C THR A 418 28.15 18.79 -17.78
N GLU A 419 28.33 19.96 -17.18
CA GLU A 419 29.19 20.99 -17.77
C GLU A 419 30.65 20.66 -17.52
N ALA A 420 31.33 20.24 -18.59
CA ALA A 420 32.77 20.18 -18.68
C ALA A 420 33.35 21.60 -18.59
N ALA A 421 34.19 21.83 -17.59
CA ALA A 421 34.96 23.06 -17.46
C ALA A 421 36.00 23.16 -18.60
N GLU A 422 35.81 24.09 -19.53
CA GLU A 422 36.86 24.56 -20.41
C GLU A 422 37.81 25.50 -19.64
N GLU A 423 39.09 25.13 -19.63
CA GLU A 423 40.15 26.00 -19.16
C GLU A 423 40.26 27.27 -20.02
N THR A 424 40.28 28.43 -19.37
CA THR A 424 40.99 29.58 -19.91
C THR A 424 41.87 30.21 -18.83
N SER A 425 43.16 30.24 -19.13
CA SER A 425 44.22 30.85 -18.35
C SER A 425 44.10 32.37 -18.34
N ASP A 426 44.22 33.00 -17.18
CA ASP A 426 45.05 34.20 -17.09
C ASP A 426 45.69 34.35 -15.71
N ALA A 427 46.98 34.69 -15.73
CA ALA A 427 47.87 34.68 -14.58
C ALA A 427 48.08 36.10 -14.06
N ALA A 428 47.92 36.32 -12.75
CA ALA A 428 48.52 37.45 -12.05
C ALA A 428 48.76 37.15 -10.56
N GLN A 429 49.91 36.54 -10.31
CA GLN A 429 50.94 36.88 -9.33
C GLN A 429 50.59 37.16 -7.85
N LEU A 430 51.19 36.31 -7.01
CA LEU A 430 51.30 36.30 -5.54
C LEU A 430 52.06 37.51 -4.95
N VAL A 431 51.65 37.97 -3.76
CA VAL A 431 52.55 38.36 -2.65
C VAL A 431 51.86 38.05 -1.29
N PRO A 432 52.52 37.38 -0.33
CA PRO A 432 51.99 37.07 1.01
C PRO A 432 52.36 38.14 2.06
N SER A 433 51.57 38.26 3.12
CA SER A 433 51.98 38.96 4.35
C SER A 433 51.60 38.16 5.59
N GLU A 434 52.60 37.96 6.43
CA GLU A 434 52.62 37.19 7.68
C GLU A 434 51.87 37.88 8.84
N GLU A 435 51.42 37.00 9.75
CA GLU A 435 51.08 37.06 11.18
C GLU A 435 50.90 38.40 11.93
N GLU A 436 49.85 38.40 12.78
CA GLU A 436 50.03 38.79 14.18
C GLU A 436 49.07 38.02 15.12
N ASP A 437 49.67 37.24 16.02
CA ASP A 437 49.07 36.60 17.19
C ASP A 437 48.77 37.65 18.28
N THR A 438 47.55 37.66 18.82
CA THR A 438 47.34 38.15 20.20
C THR A 438 46.36 37.26 20.97
N ASN A 439 46.95 36.49 21.87
CA ASN A 439 46.36 35.74 22.96
C ASN A 439 45.99 36.68 24.12
N THR A 440 44.76 36.63 24.62
CA THR A 440 44.46 37.03 26.01
C THR A 440 43.46 36.08 26.66
N SER A 441 43.97 35.29 27.60
CA SER A 441 43.24 34.46 28.55
C SER A 441 42.62 35.31 29.66
N THR A 442 41.42 34.96 30.11
CA THR A 442 41.07 35.05 31.55
C THR A 442 40.12 33.91 31.93
N GLN A 443 40.63 32.98 32.74
CA GLN A 443 39.83 32.10 33.59
C GLN A 443 39.31 32.87 34.81
N GLN A 444 38.09 32.55 35.29
CA GLN A 444 37.82 32.62 36.72
C GLN A 444 36.73 31.65 37.21
N SER A 445 37.19 30.68 38.01
CA SER A 445 36.61 30.00 39.20
C SER A 445 35.20 29.41 39.22
N ALA A 446 35.15 28.17 39.76
CA ALA A 446 33.98 27.38 40.10
C ALA A 446 33.57 27.44 41.59
N MET A 447 32.32 26.97 41.83
CA MET A 447 31.73 26.32 43.03
C MET A 447 30.91 27.19 44.04
N PRO A 448 30.08 26.60 44.94
CA PRO A 448 28.76 25.96 44.68
C PRO A 448 27.70 26.26 45.79
N TRP A 449 26.38 26.32 45.53
CA TRP A 449 25.37 26.41 46.62
C TRP A 449 24.13 25.52 46.41
N ILE A 450 24.13 24.39 47.13
CA ILE A 450 23.12 23.82 48.06
C ILE A 450 21.62 23.78 47.65
N MET A 451 21.07 22.55 47.71
CA MET A 451 19.64 22.20 47.77
C MET A 451 18.90 22.82 48.97
N VAL A 452 17.63 23.19 48.79
CA VAL A 452 16.56 22.91 49.77
C VAL A 452 15.27 22.60 49.00
N GLY A 453 14.67 21.44 49.26
CA GLY A 453 13.37 21.05 48.75
C GLY A 453 12.19 21.60 49.56
N ALA A 454 10.99 21.54 48.98
CA ALA A 454 9.75 21.54 49.71
C ALA A 454 8.70 20.74 48.93
N VAL A 455 8.33 19.58 49.50
CA VAL A 455 7.09 18.85 49.28
C VAL A 455 5.97 19.60 49.99
N VAL A 456 4.81 19.79 49.37
CA VAL A 456 3.52 19.83 50.08
C VAL A 456 2.45 19.17 49.21
N LEU A 457 2.03 18.00 49.71
CA LEU A 457 0.73 17.30 49.69
C LEU A 457 -0.20 17.40 48.47
#